data_AF-A0A7M3ZHT4-F1
#
_entry.id   AF-A0A7M3ZHT4-F1
#
_cell.length_a   1.000
_cell.length_b   1.000
_cell.length_c   1.000
_cell.angle_alpha   90.00
_cell.angle_beta   90.00
_cell.angle_gamma   90.00
#
_symmetry.space_group_name_H-M   'P 1'
#
loop_
_entity.id
_entity.type
_entity.pdbx_description
1 polymer ?
#
loop_
_entity_poly.entity_id
_entity_poly.type
_entity_poly.pdbx_seq_one_letter_code
_entity_poly.pdbx_strand_id
1 'polypeptide(L)'
;MGGIMEETRVNKKTLILVALFLTPMFFIPQSFASGTTHVSTFAGGAYSITVTTDGNNTSTDLQLDLERNVTFQDASFVIESQSTSEGPGNVWINSSSGDTIWTFSDVGYGNLSHQNTFTSGLTYETMPLNNSMARPMVLIPRNASIQSSHANITYTPQIEAQYIPIGAVTAMELGDSNGDNLTDAFVLSLENLT
;
A
#
# COMPACT_ATOMS: atom_id res chain seq x y z
N MET A 1 30.13 64.83 52.10
CA MET A 1 30.08 63.38 51.82
C MET A 1 30.14 63.21 50.30
N GLY A 2 31.34 63.26 49.70
CA GLY A 2 31.52 63.21 48.24
C GLY A 2 32.18 61.90 47.85
N GLY A 3 31.44 60.99 47.22
CA GLY A 3 31.95 59.72 46.71
C GLY A 3 32.84 59.96 45.50
N ILE A 4 34.07 59.49 45.56
CA ILE A 4 35.01 59.51 44.44
C ILE A 4 34.63 58.32 43.55
N MET A 5 34.02 58.63 42.40
CA MET A 5 33.70 57.65 41.37
C MET A 5 35.01 57.30 40.66
N GLU A 6 35.53 56.10 40.92
CA GLU A 6 36.73 55.58 40.27
C GLU A 6 36.37 55.21 38.82
N GLU A 7 36.87 55.99 37.87
CA GLU A 7 36.62 55.79 36.44
C GLU A 7 37.50 54.63 35.94
N THR A 8 36.91 53.44 35.81
CA THR A 8 37.58 52.24 35.30
C THR A 8 38.04 52.45 33.85
N ARG A 9 39.32 52.78 33.65
CA ARG A 9 39.93 52.90 32.31
C ARG A 9 40.05 51.53 31.67
N VAL A 10 39.10 51.18 30.80
CA VAL A 10 39.14 49.95 30.00
C VAL A 10 40.36 49.99 29.06
N ASN A 11 41.23 48.98 29.15
CA ASN A 11 42.40 48.86 28.29
C ASN A 11 41.98 48.61 26.84
N LYS A 12 42.42 49.48 25.91
CA LYS A 12 42.12 49.37 24.47
C LYS A 12 42.43 47.99 23.89
N LYS A 13 43.47 47.30 24.39
CA LYS A 13 43.82 45.94 23.96
C LYS A 13 42.77 44.91 24.39
N THR A 14 42.25 45.04 25.60
CA THR A 14 41.16 44.21 26.12
C THR A 14 39.88 44.44 25.34
N LEU A 15 39.57 45.70 25.00
CA LEU A 15 38.41 46.04 24.17
C LEU A 15 38.49 45.40 22.77
N ILE A 16 39.67 45.43 22.14
CA ILE A 16 39.91 44.80 20.84
C ILE A 16 39.77 43.28 20.93
N LEU A 17 40.33 42.64 21.96
CA LEU A 17 40.20 41.21 22.19
C LEU A 17 38.74 40.81 22.40
N VAL A 18 38.02 41.55 23.24
CA VAL A 18 36.57 41.33 23.50
C VAL A 18 35.79 41.50 22.20
N ALA A 19 36.07 42.53 21.40
CA ALA A 19 35.43 42.71 20.10
C ALA A 19 35.74 41.57 19.12
N LEU A 20 36.98 41.07 19.09
CA LEU A 20 37.41 39.97 18.21
C LEU A 20 36.81 38.61 18.61
N PHE A 21 36.53 38.41 19.91
CA PHE A 21 35.85 37.20 20.40
C PHE A 21 34.32 37.29 20.29
N LEU A 22 33.76 38.50 20.27
CA LEU A 22 32.31 38.72 20.08
C LEU A 22 31.90 38.73 18.60
N THR A 23 32.77 39.16 17.68
CA THR A 23 32.47 39.20 16.24
C THR A 23 31.98 37.88 15.63
N PRO A 24 32.51 36.69 15.98
CA PRO A 24 32.01 35.43 15.44
C PRO A 24 30.60 35.09 15.90
N MET A 25 30.17 35.60 17.07
CA MET A 25 28.81 35.36 17.58
C MET A 25 27.74 36.16 16.82
N PHE A 26 28.14 37.22 16.11
CA PHE A 26 27.26 37.99 15.22
C PHE A 26 27.22 37.43 13.79
N PHE A 27 28.11 36.50 13.45
CA PHE A 27 28.11 35.79 12.17
C PHE A 27 27.52 34.39 12.35
N ILE A 28 26.21 34.32 12.54
CA ILE A 28 25.47 33.08 12.27
C ILE A 28 25.32 33.02 10.75
N PRO A 29 25.93 32.05 10.04
CA PRO A 29 25.66 31.88 8.62
C PRO A 29 24.16 31.68 8.44
N GLN A 30 23.49 32.61 7.74
CA GLN A 30 22.08 32.44 7.42
C GLN A 30 21.98 31.30 6.41
N SER A 31 21.32 30.20 6.79
CA SER A 31 20.93 29.18 5.84
C SER A 31 19.74 29.71 5.04
N PHE A 32 19.94 30.00 3.76
CA PHE A 32 18.82 30.20 2.86
C PHE A 32 18.17 28.85 2.57
N ALA A 33 16.84 28.81 2.58
CA ALA A 33 16.12 27.68 2.02
C ALA A 33 16.49 27.56 0.53
N SER A 34 16.63 26.33 0.06
CA SER A 34 16.84 26.08 -1.37
C SER A 34 15.77 26.80 -2.20
N GLY A 35 16.16 27.32 -3.37
CA GLY A 35 15.22 27.84 -4.36
C GLY A 35 14.44 26.73 -5.10
N THR A 36 14.77 25.46 -4.85
CA THR A 36 14.17 24.31 -5.49
C THR A 36 12.80 24.02 -4.87
N THR A 37 11.76 24.38 -5.62
CA THR A 37 10.37 24.13 -5.24
C THR A 37 9.84 22.79 -5.75
N HIS A 38 10.52 22.18 -6.72
CA HIS A 38 10.12 20.90 -7.34
C HIS A 38 11.34 20.07 -7.73
N VAL A 39 11.27 18.76 -7.46
CA VAL A 39 12.23 17.76 -7.95
C VAL A 39 11.45 16.71 -8.73
N SER A 40 11.81 16.50 -10.00
CA SER A 40 11.12 15.57 -10.91
C SER A 40 12.05 14.56 -11.59
N THR A 41 13.32 14.54 -11.18
CA THR A 41 14.33 13.60 -11.71
C THR A 41 15.07 12.94 -10.56
N PHE A 42 15.50 11.71 -10.79
CA PHE A 42 16.44 11.00 -9.94
C PHE A 42 17.86 11.56 -10.11
N ALA A 43 18.76 11.18 -9.21
CA ALA A 43 20.18 11.49 -9.34
C ALA A 43 20.69 11.08 -10.73
N GLY A 44 21.43 11.97 -11.38
CA GLY A 44 21.87 11.79 -12.78
C GLY A 44 20.87 12.25 -13.85
N GLY A 45 19.71 12.81 -13.47
CA GLY A 45 18.78 13.46 -14.41
C GLY A 45 17.77 12.52 -15.08
N ALA A 46 17.66 11.27 -14.61
CA ALA A 46 16.69 10.31 -15.14
C ALA A 46 15.27 10.58 -14.62
N TYR A 47 14.25 10.43 -15.47
CA TYR A 47 12.84 10.54 -15.08
C TYR A 47 12.22 9.21 -14.63
N SER A 48 12.86 8.09 -14.99
CA SER A 48 12.45 6.74 -14.62
C SER A 48 13.71 5.88 -14.45
N ILE A 49 13.59 4.87 -13.61
CA ILE A 49 14.63 3.86 -13.39
C ILE A 49 13.96 2.50 -13.55
N THR A 50 14.58 1.59 -14.29
CA THR A 50 14.12 0.22 -14.40
C THR A 50 14.89 -0.63 -13.41
N VAL A 51 14.17 -1.22 -12.45
CA VAL A 51 14.74 -2.17 -11.49
C VAL A 51 14.42 -3.58 -11.97
N THR A 52 15.45 -4.38 -12.24
CA THR A 52 15.28 -5.82 -12.48
C THR A 52 15.36 -6.55 -11.14
N THR A 53 14.28 -7.19 -10.73
CA THR A 53 14.22 -8.01 -9.51
C THR A 53 13.97 -9.46 -9.86
N ASP A 54 14.64 -10.36 -9.16
CA ASP A 54 14.45 -11.81 -9.18
C ASP A 54 13.69 -12.30 -7.93
N GLY A 55 13.10 -11.38 -7.16
CA GLY A 55 12.41 -11.67 -5.90
C GLY A 55 13.30 -11.67 -4.66
N ASN A 56 14.63 -11.60 -4.80
CA ASN A 56 15.57 -11.57 -3.67
C ASN A 56 16.51 -10.36 -3.65
N ASN A 57 16.54 -9.55 -4.71
CA ASN A 57 17.44 -8.41 -4.81
C ASN A 57 16.80 -7.10 -4.34
N THR A 58 17.56 -6.32 -3.56
CA THR A 58 17.28 -4.91 -3.29
C THR A 58 18.11 -4.07 -4.25
N SER A 59 17.48 -3.15 -4.99
CA SER A 59 18.21 -2.16 -5.79
C SER A 59 18.48 -0.91 -4.97
N THR A 60 19.69 -0.36 -5.11
CA THR A 60 20.09 0.95 -4.55
C THR A 60 20.17 2.02 -5.64
N ASP A 61 19.68 1.74 -6.85
CA ASP A 61 19.80 2.63 -8.00
C ASP A 61 18.86 3.84 -7.88
N LEU A 62 17.81 3.71 -7.05
CA LEU A 62 16.88 4.80 -6.75
C LEU A 62 17.54 5.80 -5.78
N GLN A 63 18.20 6.80 -6.35
CA GLN A 63 18.74 7.93 -5.59
C GLN A 63 17.99 9.20 -5.95
N LEU A 64 17.56 9.95 -4.93
CA LEU A 64 16.98 11.28 -5.08
C LEU A 64 17.95 12.29 -4.48
N ASP A 65 18.53 13.15 -5.32
CA ASP A 65 19.40 14.23 -4.85
C ASP A 65 18.53 15.37 -4.34
N LEU A 66 18.34 15.39 -3.02
CA LEU A 66 17.62 16.45 -2.34
C LEU A 66 18.59 17.54 -1.89
N GLU A 67 18.25 18.79 -2.17
CA GLU A 67 18.99 19.92 -1.62
C GLU A 67 18.88 19.96 -0.10
N ARG A 68 19.86 20.60 0.55
CA ARG A 68 19.84 20.78 2.00
C ARG A 68 18.93 21.95 2.38
N ASN A 69 18.38 21.91 3.59
CA ASN A 69 17.55 22.97 4.17
C ASN A 69 16.24 23.21 3.38
N VAL A 70 15.62 22.13 2.91
CA VAL A 70 14.32 22.16 2.24
C VAL A 70 13.39 21.18 2.93
N THR A 71 12.12 21.55 3.01
CA THR A 71 11.04 20.67 3.46
C THR A 71 10.15 20.36 2.26
N PHE A 72 10.06 19.09 1.88
CA PHE A 72 9.14 18.63 0.86
C PHE A 72 7.78 18.36 1.50
N GLN A 73 6.75 19.03 1.00
CA GLN A 73 5.39 18.92 1.52
C GLN A 73 4.68 17.69 0.93
N ASP A 74 4.94 17.42 -0.34
CA ASP A 74 4.30 16.35 -1.10
C ASP A 74 5.35 15.62 -1.94
N ALA A 75 5.19 14.31 -2.05
CA ALA A 75 5.97 13.46 -2.95
C ALA A 75 5.03 12.42 -3.57
N SER A 76 5.19 12.18 -4.87
CA SER A 76 4.47 11.12 -5.57
C SER A 76 5.40 10.42 -6.54
N PHE A 77 5.20 9.12 -6.69
CA PHE A 77 5.88 8.30 -7.67
C PHE A 77 4.88 7.30 -8.24
N VAL A 78 5.19 6.78 -9.42
CA VAL A 78 4.41 5.72 -10.06
C VAL A 78 5.31 4.50 -10.16
N ILE A 79 4.83 3.36 -9.70
CA ILE A 79 5.50 2.08 -9.90
C ILE A 79 4.72 1.33 -10.97
N GLU A 80 5.40 1.05 -12.08
CA GLU A 80 4.89 0.24 -13.16
C GLU A 80 5.65 -1.08 -13.19
N SER A 81 4.95 -2.16 -13.50
CA SER A 81 5.54 -3.48 -13.65
C SER A 81 5.12 -4.04 -14.99
N GLN A 82 6.09 -4.58 -15.71
CA GLN A 82 5.95 -5.01 -17.11
C GLN A 82 5.93 -6.54 -17.26
N SER A 83 5.83 -7.30 -16.16
CA SER A 83 5.91 -8.77 -16.24
C SER A 83 4.57 -9.44 -16.57
N THR A 84 4.63 -10.47 -17.42
CA THR A 84 3.55 -11.43 -17.67
C THR A 84 3.63 -12.66 -16.76
N SER A 85 4.68 -12.79 -15.93
CA SER A 85 4.86 -13.85 -14.93
C SER A 85 4.40 -13.41 -13.53
N GLU A 86 4.53 -14.28 -12.52
CA GLU A 86 4.40 -13.89 -11.11
C GLU A 86 5.23 -12.62 -10.85
N GLY A 87 4.54 -11.59 -10.33
CA GLY A 87 5.13 -10.29 -10.04
C GLY A 87 6.16 -10.37 -8.90
N PRO A 88 6.83 -9.26 -8.57
CA PRO A 88 7.88 -9.23 -7.55
C PRO A 88 7.39 -9.51 -6.11
N GLY A 89 6.09 -9.75 -5.91
CA GLY A 89 5.50 -9.98 -4.60
C GLY A 89 5.30 -8.68 -3.84
N ASN A 90 5.75 -8.67 -2.58
CA ASN A 90 5.73 -7.50 -1.72
C ASN A 90 6.79 -6.50 -2.16
N VAL A 91 6.41 -5.24 -2.33
CA VAL A 91 7.33 -4.17 -2.72
C VAL A 91 7.30 -3.09 -1.66
N TRP A 92 8.48 -2.64 -1.24
CA TRP A 92 8.65 -1.56 -0.28
C TRP A 92 9.84 -0.69 -0.66
N ILE A 93 9.85 0.54 -0.15
CA ILE A 93 10.93 1.49 -0.31
C ILE A 93 11.47 1.79 1.09
N ASN A 94 12.78 1.65 1.23
CA ASN A 94 13.49 2.01 2.45
C ASN A 94 14.24 3.33 2.27
N SER A 95 14.41 4.07 3.36
CA SER A 95 15.34 5.19 3.43
C SER A 95 16.79 4.69 3.42
N SER A 96 17.74 5.61 3.24
CA SER A 96 19.18 5.31 3.39
C SER A 96 19.58 4.91 4.82
N SER A 97 18.73 5.18 5.83
CA SER A 97 18.90 4.67 7.21
C SER A 97 18.35 3.26 7.41
N GLY A 98 17.66 2.70 6.42
CA GLY A 98 17.07 1.36 6.45
C GLY A 98 15.60 1.30 6.89
N ASP A 99 14.98 2.44 7.18
CA ASP A 99 13.57 2.50 7.62
C ASP A 99 12.63 2.39 6.41
N THR A 100 11.57 1.59 6.51
CA THR A 100 10.55 1.53 5.45
C THR A 100 9.72 2.80 5.43
N ILE A 101 9.83 3.54 4.33
CA ILE A 101 9.11 4.81 4.12
C ILE A 101 7.83 4.62 3.31
N TRP A 102 7.72 3.51 2.56
CA TRP A 102 6.52 3.15 1.82
C TRP A 102 6.46 1.65 1.55
N THR A 103 5.26 1.10 1.48
CA THR A 103 5.01 -0.31 1.12
C THR A 103 3.74 -0.44 0.28
N PHE A 104 3.75 -1.37 -0.67
CA PHE A 104 2.55 -1.79 -1.40
C PHE A 104 1.78 -2.80 -0.54
N SER A 105 0.88 -2.32 0.32
CA SER A 105 0.17 -3.18 1.28
C SER A 105 -1.30 -2.81 1.49
N ASP A 106 -1.92 -2.12 0.54
CA ASP A 106 -3.32 -1.75 0.65
C ASP A 106 -4.21 -3.00 0.59
N VAL A 107 -5.20 -3.05 1.48
CA VAL A 107 -6.12 -4.18 1.60
C VAL A 107 -6.84 -4.41 0.26
N GLY A 108 -6.86 -5.67 -0.18
CA GLY A 108 -7.54 -6.08 -1.41
C GLY A 108 -6.71 -5.96 -2.68
N TYR A 109 -5.52 -5.37 -2.64
CA TYR A 109 -4.62 -5.33 -3.80
C TYR A 109 -3.66 -6.52 -3.87
N GLY A 110 -3.31 -7.13 -2.73
CA GLY A 110 -2.38 -8.25 -2.68
C GLY A 110 -0.94 -7.81 -3.02
N ASN A 111 -0.28 -8.54 -3.92
CA ASN A 111 1.07 -8.25 -4.37
C ASN A 111 1.08 -7.29 -5.56
N LEU A 112 2.20 -6.57 -5.76
CA LEU A 112 2.34 -5.73 -6.94
C LEU A 112 2.25 -6.61 -8.20
N SER A 113 1.39 -6.21 -9.15
CA SER A 113 1.09 -6.95 -10.39
C SER A 113 0.42 -8.30 -10.23
N HIS A 114 0.08 -8.71 -9.00
CA HIS A 114 -0.59 -9.97 -8.76
C HIS A 114 -1.59 -9.82 -7.62
N GLN A 115 -2.85 -9.58 -8.00
CA GLN A 115 -3.94 -9.50 -7.05
C GLN A 115 -4.37 -10.90 -6.60
N ASN A 116 -4.10 -11.20 -5.34
CA ASN A 116 -4.43 -12.49 -4.72
C ASN A 116 -5.28 -12.33 -3.45
N THR A 117 -5.80 -11.14 -3.18
CA THR A 117 -6.65 -10.87 -2.01
C THR A 117 -7.97 -10.24 -2.41
N PHE A 118 -9.04 -10.59 -1.70
CA PHE A 118 -10.34 -9.92 -1.75
C PHE A 118 -10.32 -8.60 -0.99
N THR A 119 -11.36 -7.77 -1.12
CA THR A 119 -11.52 -6.52 -0.33
C THR A 119 -11.49 -6.73 1.18
N SER A 120 -11.69 -7.97 1.65
CA SER A 120 -11.51 -8.37 3.05
C SER A 120 -10.04 -8.49 3.48
N GLY A 121 -9.10 -8.47 2.54
CA GLY A 121 -7.67 -8.72 2.76
C GLY A 121 -7.29 -10.20 2.81
N LEU A 122 -8.28 -11.10 2.75
CA LEU A 122 -8.04 -12.55 2.73
C LEU A 122 -7.78 -13.03 1.30
N THR A 123 -7.07 -14.15 1.17
CA THR A 123 -6.85 -14.86 -0.11
C THR A 123 -8.03 -15.76 -0.49
N TYR A 124 -9.04 -15.83 0.37
CA TYR A 124 -10.29 -16.56 0.17
C TYR A 124 -11.46 -15.72 0.70
N GLU A 125 -12.66 -16.00 0.19
CA GLU A 125 -13.89 -15.39 0.70
C GLU A 125 -14.96 -16.48 0.85
N THR A 126 -15.70 -16.44 1.95
CA THR A 126 -16.80 -17.36 2.22
C THR A 126 -18.12 -16.64 1.99
N MET A 127 -19.01 -17.25 1.23
CA MET A 127 -20.26 -16.61 0.85
C MET A 127 -21.45 -17.52 1.13
N PRO A 128 -22.51 -17.02 1.77
CA PRO A 128 -23.73 -17.80 1.91
C PRO A 128 -24.41 -17.95 0.54
N LEU A 129 -24.70 -19.18 0.16
CA LEU A 129 -25.51 -19.49 -1.02
C LEU A 129 -27.00 -19.31 -0.68
N ASN A 130 -27.39 -18.08 -0.37
CA ASN A 130 -28.79 -17.69 -0.23
C ASN A 130 -29.21 -16.85 -1.44
N ASN A 131 -30.53 -16.61 -1.60
CA ASN A 131 -31.07 -15.82 -2.73
C ASN A 131 -30.65 -14.33 -2.72
N SER A 132 -29.62 -13.95 -1.95
CA SER A 132 -29.07 -12.61 -1.91
C SER A 132 -27.83 -12.52 -2.80
N MET A 133 -27.70 -11.40 -3.49
CA MET A 133 -26.58 -11.09 -4.39
C MET A 133 -25.31 -10.73 -3.60
N ALA A 134 -24.81 -11.62 -2.76
CA ALA A 134 -23.47 -11.47 -2.22
C ALA A 134 -22.48 -11.70 -3.37
N ARG A 135 -21.60 -10.72 -3.65
CA ARG A 135 -20.55 -10.81 -4.68
C ARG A 135 -19.19 -10.62 -4.01
N PRO A 136 -18.24 -11.56 -4.15
CA PRO A 136 -16.92 -11.38 -3.59
C PRO A 136 -16.26 -10.27 -4.40
N MET A 137 -15.75 -9.25 -3.71
CA MET A 137 -15.22 -8.07 -4.38
C MET A 137 -13.71 -8.15 -4.49
N VAL A 138 -13.23 -7.94 -5.70
CA VAL A 138 -11.82 -7.90 -6.06
C VAL A 138 -11.55 -6.51 -6.64
N LEU A 139 -10.55 -5.82 -6.09
CA LEU A 139 -10.18 -4.45 -6.48
C LEU A 139 -9.31 -4.44 -7.74
N ILE A 140 -9.85 -4.02 -8.88
CA ILE A 140 -9.02 -3.84 -10.08
C ILE A 140 -8.23 -2.53 -9.97
N PRO A 141 -6.89 -2.53 -10.13
CA PRO A 141 -6.11 -1.30 -10.16
C PRO A 141 -6.60 -0.32 -11.24
N ARG A 142 -6.55 0.99 -10.96
CA ARG A 142 -7.11 2.04 -11.83
C ARG A 142 -6.58 2.02 -13.28
N ASN A 143 -5.38 1.49 -13.50
CA ASN A 143 -4.73 1.43 -14.82
C ASN A 143 -4.50 -0.02 -15.28
N ALA A 144 -5.20 -1.01 -14.71
CA ALA A 144 -5.09 -2.40 -15.13
C ALA A 144 -6.20 -2.77 -16.13
N SER A 145 -5.88 -3.65 -17.08
CA SER A 145 -6.86 -4.33 -17.93
C SER A 145 -6.90 -5.82 -17.58
N ILE A 146 -8.10 -6.40 -17.54
CA ILE A 146 -8.28 -7.84 -17.33
C ILE A 146 -8.14 -8.51 -18.69
N GLN A 147 -7.05 -9.27 -18.90
CA GLN A 147 -6.85 -10.03 -20.13
C GLN A 147 -7.70 -11.31 -20.16
N SER A 148 -7.79 -12.02 -19.03
CA SER A 148 -8.57 -13.24 -18.88
C SER A 148 -9.00 -13.43 -17.43
N SER A 149 -10.15 -14.06 -17.21
CA SER A 149 -10.63 -14.47 -15.88
C SER A 149 -11.05 -15.93 -15.93
N HIS A 150 -10.58 -16.73 -14.97
CA HIS A 150 -10.91 -18.13 -14.85
C HIS A 150 -11.41 -18.39 -13.43
N ALA A 151 -12.54 -19.06 -13.28
CA ALA A 151 -13.06 -19.51 -12.00
C ALA A 151 -13.24 -21.02 -12.05
N ASN A 152 -12.62 -21.75 -11.11
CA ASN A 152 -12.86 -23.16 -10.92
C ASN A 152 -13.79 -23.33 -9.71
N ILE A 153 -15.06 -23.64 -9.96
CA ILE A 153 -16.06 -23.83 -8.90
C ILE A 153 -16.27 -25.32 -8.74
N THR A 154 -15.91 -25.84 -7.58
CA THR A 154 -16.20 -27.23 -7.21
C THR A 154 -17.34 -27.23 -6.19
N TYR A 155 -18.37 -28.02 -6.45
CA TYR A 155 -19.52 -28.21 -5.57
C TYR A 155 -19.66 -29.69 -5.23
N THR A 156 -19.99 -29.99 -3.99
CA THR A 156 -20.28 -31.35 -3.53
C THR A 156 -21.64 -31.30 -2.84
N PRO A 157 -22.71 -31.83 -3.45
CA PRO A 157 -24.00 -31.87 -2.79
C PRO A 157 -23.94 -32.84 -1.60
N GLN A 158 -24.62 -32.50 -0.52
CA GLN A 158 -24.81 -33.44 0.61
C GLN A 158 -25.88 -34.49 0.33
N ILE A 159 -26.59 -34.37 -0.80
CA ILE A 159 -27.65 -35.29 -1.25
C ILE A 159 -27.27 -35.77 -2.65
N GLU A 160 -27.23 -37.08 -2.88
CA GLU A 160 -26.97 -37.67 -4.19
C GLU A 160 -28.18 -37.49 -5.14
N ALA A 161 -28.55 -36.25 -5.44
CA ALA A 161 -29.58 -35.92 -6.41
C ALA A 161 -28.92 -35.48 -7.73
N GLN A 162 -29.49 -35.95 -8.86
CA GLN A 162 -29.15 -35.40 -10.17
C GLN A 162 -29.60 -33.92 -10.24
N TYR A 163 -28.96 -33.11 -11.09
CA TYR A 163 -29.38 -31.74 -11.34
C TYR A 163 -30.79 -31.73 -11.97
N ILE A 164 -31.80 -31.48 -11.15
CA ILE A 164 -33.18 -31.28 -11.61
C ILE A 164 -33.46 -29.77 -11.55
N PRO A 165 -33.68 -29.10 -12.69
CA PRO A 165 -34.14 -27.72 -12.68
C PRO A 165 -35.51 -27.68 -12.01
N ILE A 166 -35.57 -27.08 -10.82
CA ILE A 166 -36.80 -26.84 -10.08
C ILE A 166 -37.00 -25.34 -9.97
N GLY A 167 -38.25 -24.88 -10.11
CA GLY A 167 -38.59 -23.47 -9.89
C GLY A 167 -38.37 -23.03 -8.44
N ALA A 168 -38.89 -21.85 -8.10
CA ALA A 168 -38.73 -21.29 -6.77
C ALA A 168 -39.24 -22.25 -5.68
N VAL A 169 -38.32 -22.68 -4.79
CA VAL A 169 -38.62 -23.56 -3.68
C VAL A 169 -39.57 -22.86 -2.70
N THR A 170 -40.75 -23.45 -2.51
CA THR A 170 -41.80 -22.95 -1.61
C THR A 170 -41.70 -23.62 -0.24
N ALA A 171 -41.35 -24.91 -0.20
CA ALA A 171 -41.13 -25.65 1.04
C ALA A 171 -40.09 -26.76 0.81
N MET A 172 -39.36 -27.11 1.87
CA MET A 172 -38.42 -28.23 1.89
C MET A 172 -38.61 -29.02 3.19
N GLU A 173 -38.66 -30.34 3.08
CA GLU A 173 -38.75 -31.27 4.21
C GLU A 173 -37.66 -32.34 4.06
N LEU A 174 -37.15 -32.84 5.19
CA LEU A 174 -36.18 -33.95 5.22
C LEU A 174 -36.81 -35.16 5.90
N GLY A 175 -36.71 -36.35 5.31
CA GLY A 175 -37.27 -37.56 5.90
C GLY A 175 -36.82 -38.82 5.18
N ASP A 176 -37.11 -40.00 5.74
CA ASP A 176 -36.83 -41.29 5.10
C ASP A 176 -38.08 -41.73 4.32
N SER A 177 -38.05 -41.62 3.00
CA SER A 177 -39.20 -41.89 2.11
C SER A 177 -39.38 -43.37 1.80
N ASN A 178 -38.29 -44.13 1.86
CA ASN A 178 -38.21 -45.48 1.31
C ASN A 178 -37.84 -46.55 2.37
N GLY A 179 -37.58 -46.13 3.62
CA GLY A 179 -37.24 -46.99 4.74
C GLY A 179 -35.81 -47.52 4.72
N ASP A 180 -34.91 -46.90 3.96
CA ASP A 180 -33.50 -47.32 3.86
C ASP A 180 -32.60 -46.70 4.95
N ASN A 181 -33.19 -45.90 5.84
CA ASN A 181 -32.51 -45.22 6.94
C ASN A 181 -31.48 -44.17 6.47
N LEU A 182 -31.62 -43.68 5.23
CA LEU A 182 -30.99 -42.48 4.71
C LEU A 182 -32.01 -41.34 4.66
N THR A 183 -31.52 -40.09 4.76
CA THR A 183 -32.38 -38.91 4.69
C THR A 183 -32.58 -38.50 3.24
N ASP A 184 -33.84 -38.51 2.80
CA ASP A 184 -34.31 -37.90 1.55
C ASP A 184 -34.67 -36.43 1.75
N ALA A 185 -34.56 -35.66 0.67
CA ALA A 185 -35.10 -34.30 0.61
C ALA A 185 -36.35 -34.25 -0.26
N PHE A 186 -37.42 -33.68 0.29
CA PHE A 186 -38.63 -33.37 -0.43
C PHE A 186 -38.68 -31.87 -0.67
N VAL A 187 -38.79 -31.48 -1.94
CA VAL A 187 -38.82 -30.06 -2.33
C VAL A 187 -40.12 -29.77 -3.05
N LEU A 188 -40.90 -28.82 -2.53
CA LEU A 188 -42.10 -28.31 -3.18
C LEU A 188 -41.73 -27.04 -3.97
N SER A 189 -41.89 -27.10 -5.28
CA SER A 189 -41.90 -25.93 -6.17
C SER A 189 -43.26 -25.79 -6.82
N LEU A 190 -43.83 -24.58 -6.79
CA LEU A 190 -45.09 -24.27 -7.48
C LEU A 190 -44.87 -23.86 -8.95
N GLU A 191 -43.61 -23.66 -9.34
CA GLU A 191 -43.20 -23.33 -10.70
C GLU A 191 -42.33 -24.45 -11.27
N ASN A 192 -42.57 -24.84 -12.52
CA ASN A 192 -41.72 -25.79 -13.23
C ASN A 192 -40.77 -24.99 -14.12
N LEU A 193 -39.46 -25.14 -13.93
CA LEU A 193 -38.50 -24.62 -14.91
C LEU A 193 -38.42 -25.64 -16.05
N THR A 194 -39.02 -25.31 -17.19
CA THR A 194 -38.89 -26.08 -18.45
C THR A 194 -37.49 -25.96 -19.02
#